data_AF-A0A521U5F7-F1
#
_entry.id   AF-A0A521U5F7-F1
#
_cell.length_a   1.000
_cell.length_b   1.000
_cell.length_c   1.000
_cell.angle_alpha   90.00
_cell.angle_beta   90.00
_cell.angle_gamma   90.00
#
_symmetry.space_group_name_H-M   'P 1'
#
loop_
_entity.id
_entity.type
_entity.pdbx_description
1 polymer ?
#
loop_
_entity_poly.entity_id
_entity_poly.type
_entity_poly.pdbx_seq_one_letter_code
_entity_poly.pdbx_strand_id
1 'polypeptide(L)' 'MRSDSCRKCGGMLEANKKCNICNKANEFFCHKCGNITIEQIHSQCVLKDSSYKLLESPIQ' A
#
# COMPACT_ATOMS: atom_id res chain seq x y z
N MET A 1 1.39 5.79 -18.39
CA MET A 1 0.25 5.11 -17.73
C MET A 1 0.77 3.84 -17.07
N ARG A 2 0.84 3.79 -15.74
CA ARG A 2 1.19 2.56 -15.01
C ARG A 2 -0.09 1.74 -14.95
N SER A 3 -0.13 0.61 -15.65
CA SER A 3 -1.29 -0.27 -15.61
C SER A 3 -1.46 -0.79 -14.18
N ASP A 4 -2.55 -0.43 -13.52
CA ASP A 4 -2.97 -0.96 -12.21
C ASP A 4 -3.42 -2.42 -12.34
N SER A 5 -2.53 -3.26 -12.85
CA SER A 5 -2.74 -4.67 -13.11
C SER A 5 -1.92 -5.49 -12.13
N CYS A 6 -2.52 -6.54 -11.59
CA CYS A 6 -1.89 -7.48 -10.70
C CYS A 6 -0.67 -8.09 -11.38
N ARG A 7 0.52 -7.90 -10.77
CA ARG A 7 1.78 -8.42 -11.31
C ARG A 7 1.84 -9.94 -11.37
N LYS A 8 0.95 -10.64 -10.66
CA LYS A 8 0.89 -12.10 -10.61
C LYS A 8 0.02 -12.71 -11.72
N CYS A 9 -1.06 -12.05 -12.11
CA CYS A 9 -2.06 -12.65 -13.02
C CYS A 9 -2.60 -11.71 -14.11
N GLY A 10 -2.12 -10.46 -14.15
CA GLY A 10 -2.60 -9.41 -15.04
C GLY A 10 -4.02 -8.91 -14.75
N GLY A 11 -4.69 -9.41 -13.70
CA GLY A 11 -6.04 -9.00 -13.32
C GLY A 11 -6.11 -7.57 -12.81
N MET A 12 -7.31 -7.01 -12.74
CA MET A 12 -7.53 -5.66 -12.20
C MET A 12 -7.22 -5.62 -10.70
N LEU A 13 -6.64 -4.50 -10.25
CA LEU A 13 -6.42 -4.20 -8.85
C LEU A 13 -7.46 -3.17 -8.38
N GLU A 14 -8.12 -3.45 -7.27
CA GLU A 14 -9.00 -2.49 -6.57
C GLU A 14 -8.39 -2.05 -5.25
N ALA A 15 -8.73 -0.84 -4.80
CA ALA A 15 -8.23 -0.31 -3.54
C ALA A 15 -8.79 -1.13 -2.36
N ASN A 16 -7.90 -1.80 -1.62
CA ASN A 16 -8.25 -2.55 -0.42
C ASN A 16 -8.20 -1.67 0.83
N LYS A 17 -7.16 -0.84 0.94
CA LYS A 17 -6.99 0.14 2.01
C LYS A 17 -6.63 1.51 1.47
N LYS A 18 -6.91 2.52 2.28
CA LYS A 18 -6.57 3.91 2.03
C LYS A 18 -5.68 4.43 3.14
N CYS A 19 -4.77 5.33 2.78
CA CYS A 19 -3.94 6.05 3.73
C CYS A 19 -4.81 6.99 4.57
N ASN A 20 -4.71 6.92 5.90
CA ASN A 20 -5.49 7.77 6.80
C ASN A 20 -5.16 9.27 6.70
N ILE A 21 -3.99 9.62 6.15
CA ILE A 21 -3.53 11.02 6.05
C ILE A 21 -4.01 11.71 4.78
N CYS A 22 -3.96 11.03 3.62
CA CYS A 22 -4.31 11.63 2.33
C CYS A 22 -5.50 10.95 1.63
N ASN A 23 -6.06 9.89 2.23
CA ASN A 23 -7.19 9.12 1.73
C ASN A 23 -6.98 8.47 0.34
N LYS A 24 -5.72 8.42 -0.14
CA LYS A 24 -5.36 7.71 -1.37
C LYS A 24 -5.11 6.24 -1.06
N ALA A 25 -5.35 5.37 -2.05
CA ALA A 25 -5.08 3.94 -1.91
C ALA A 25 -3.59 3.69 -1.56
N ASN A 26 -3.37 2.90 -0.52
CA ASN A 26 -2.04 2.43 -0.11
C ASN A 26 -1.90 0.90 -0.25
N GLU A 27 -3.00 0.17 -0.40
CA GLU A 27 -3.00 -1.27 -0.57
C GLU A 27 -4.08 -1.65 -1.59
N PHE A 28 -3.79 -2.63 -2.44
CA PHE A 28 -4.68 -3.08 -3.50
C PHE A 28 -4.93 -4.57 -3.42
N PHE A 29 -6.12 -4.99 -3.81
CA PHE A 29 -6.55 -6.38 -3.89
C PHE A 29 -6.85 -6.79 -5.32
N CYS A 30 -6.43 -7.99 -5.71
CA CYS A 30 -6.79 -8.58 -6.99
C CYS A 30 -7.90 -9.63 -6.82
N HIS A 31 -9.10 -9.31 -7.33
CA HIS A 31 -10.24 -10.24 -7.32
C HIS A 31 -10.02 -11.51 -8.14
N LYS A 32 -9.09 -11.51 -9.10
CA LYS A 32 -8.83 -12.66 -9.99
C LYS A 32 -8.01 -13.75 -9.33
N CYS A 33 -7.01 -13.40 -8.52
CA CYS A 33 -6.09 -14.37 -7.91
C CYS A 33 -6.02 -14.29 -6.39
N GLY A 34 -6.81 -13.41 -5.76
CA GLY A 34 -6.82 -13.20 -4.32
C GLY A 34 -5.57 -12.51 -3.77
N ASN A 35 -4.68 -12.02 -4.63
CA ASN A 35 -3.42 -11.41 -4.19
C ASN A 35 -3.66 -10.01 -3.63
N ILE A 36 -3.17 -9.77 -2.42
CA ILE A 36 -3.09 -8.44 -1.81
C ILE A 36 -1.69 -7.88 -2.06
N THR A 37 -1.58 -6.63 -2.53
CA THR A 37 -0.30 -5.95 -2.71
C THR A 37 0.24 -5.51 -1.35
N ILE A 38 1.56 -5.41 -1.21
CA ILE A 38 2.19 -4.85 -0.01
C ILE A 38 1.70 -3.42 0.22
N GLU A 39 1.33 -3.10 1.46
CA GLU A 39 0.93 -1.74 1.85
C GLU A 39 2.06 -0.74 1.54
N GLN A 40 1.73 0.32 0.80
CA GLN A 40 2.64 1.35 0.35
C GLN A 40 2.47 2.60 1.20
N ILE A 41 3.53 3.03 1.87
CA ILE A 41 3.47 4.27 2.63
C ILE A 41 3.81 5.43 1.70
N HIS A 42 2.91 6.42 1.59
CA HIS A 42 3.20 7.63 0.82
C HIS A 42 4.24 8.43 1.59
N SER A 43 5.39 8.70 0.99
CA SER A 43 6.50 9.43 1.62
C SER A 43 6.08 10.80 2.18
N GLN A 44 5.14 11.48 1.53
CA GLN A 44 4.57 12.74 2.03
C GLN A 44 3.66 12.57 3.27
N CYS A 45 3.08 11.38 3.45
CA CYS A 45 2.23 11.05 4.60
C CYS A 45 3.04 10.58 5.81
N VAL A 46 4.20 9.93 5.60
CA VAL A 46 5.13 9.56 6.69
C VAL A 46 5.46 10.76 7.58
N LEU A 47 5.76 11.91 6.97
CA LEU A 47 6.16 13.11 7.71
C LEU A 47 5.01 13.74 8.50
N LYS A 48 3.76 13.53 8.07
CA LYS A 48 2.56 14.01 8.78
C LYS A 48 2.10 13.04 9.88
N ASP A 49 2.40 11.75 9.71
CA ASP A 49 2.16 10.70 10.69
C ASP A 49 3.32 10.58 11.69
N SER A 50 3.99 11.70 12.03
CA SER A 50 5.09 11.77 13.01
C SER A 50 4.65 11.51 14.47
N SER A 51 3.66 10.63 14.65
CA SER A 51 3.32 9.94 15.89
C SER A 51 3.30 8.40 15.72
N TYR A 52 3.54 7.86 14.52
CA TYR A 52 3.86 6.46 14.34
C TYR A 52 5.26 6.21 14.90
N LYS A 53 5.29 5.50 16.03
CA LYS A 53 6.51 4.97 16.60
C LYS A 53 7.26 4.22 15.50
N LEU A 54 8.44 4.73 15.15
CA LEU A 54 9.50 3.93 14.54
C LEU A 54 9.62 2.68 15.40
N LEU A 55 8.99 1.57 15.00
CA LEU A 55 9.31 0.27 15.54
C LEU A 55 10.72 -0.02 15.03
N GLU A 56 11.66 0.31 15.90
CA GLU A 56 13.04 -0.12 15.89
C GLU A 56 13.08 -1.57 15.43
N SER A 57 13.57 -1.83 14.22
CA SER A 57 14.06 -3.16 13.91
C SER A 57 15.48 -3.23 14.47
N PRO A 58 15.77 -4.11 15.44
CA PRO A 58 17.13 -4.35 15.86
C PRO A 58 17.89 -4.91 14.66
N ILE A 59 18.92 -4.16 14.25
CA ILE A 59 19.97 -4.67 13.39
C ILE A 59 20.77 -5.65 14.27
N GLN A 60 20.70 -6.94 13.95
CA GLN A 60 21.70 -7.92 14.37
C GLN A 60 22.66 -8.19 13.22
#